data_AF-A0AAW6BAX2-F1
#
_entry.id   AF-A0AAW6BAX2-F1
#
_cell.length_a   1.000
_cell.length_b   1.000
_cell.length_c   1.000
_cell.angle_alpha   90.00
_cell.angle_beta   90.00
_cell.angle_gamma   90.00
#
_symmetry.space_group_name_H-M   'P 1'
#
loop_
_entity.id
_entity.type
_entity.pdbx_description
1 polymer ?
#
loop_
_entity_poly.entity_id
_entity_poly.type
_entity_poly.pdbx_seq_one_letter_code
_entity_poly.pdbx_strand_id
1 'polypeptide(L)'
;MTKKFTPILLGSDINVYGMARSFNEAYGIKVKAMADAQLAATRYSKIVDVELHHGFSADPTFMDVMRKKMEIYKDHKEPVILIACGDGYAELLSKHKEELSKVFIVPYIDYDLLEKLISKEGFYEVAEEYGLPYPKTKIITMDDYKSGKYTDVPFQFPVELKPEDPVSWLNCQFEGRKKTFTIHDENEFKDIVGKIYTNGYTEDLILQDFIPGDDSNMRTLNAYVDKNHQVKMMCLGHPLLEDPTPQSIGNYMTILPAYDEKLYEQVQAFLEKLNYTGMANFDIKYDTRDGQYKFFEINLRQGRSSFYVTLNGYNLAKWYIDDYVEDSLKDKDTVYGNKLKSKHVLWMGVPVKIFKEYAFENEAKDTAEELIHEGRYGTTVFYDKDRNFKRWLLMKYMFHNYYARYKKYYEVNKGQYFKKNK
;
A
#
# COMPACT_ATOMS: atom_id res chain seq x y z
N MET A 1 -3.11 32.75 -6.95
CA MET A 1 -3.43 32.23 -5.59
C MET A 1 -4.22 30.97 -5.79
N THR A 2 -3.86 29.86 -5.13
CA THR A 2 -4.63 28.61 -5.11
C THR A 2 -6.03 28.88 -4.56
N LYS A 3 -7.07 28.30 -5.15
CA LYS A 3 -8.43 28.35 -4.61
C LYS A 3 -8.42 27.71 -3.23
N LYS A 4 -9.35 28.11 -2.36
CA LYS A 4 -9.47 27.48 -1.04
C LYS A 4 -10.12 26.11 -1.16
N PHE A 5 -9.77 25.21 -0.23
CA PHE A 5 -10.28 23.84 -0.17
C PHE A 5 -10.08 23.29 1.24
N THR A 6 -10.89 22.29 1.61
CA THR A 6 -10.79 21.58 2.89
C THR A 6 -10.56 20.08 2.64
N PRO A 7 -9.38 19.51 2.96
CA PRO A 7 -9.18 18.07 2.92
C PRO A 7 -9.59 17.42 4.25
N ILE A 8 -10.26 16.27 4.16
CA ILE A 8 -10.56 15.40 5.29
C ILE A 8 -9.99 14.02 5.00
N LEU A 9 -9.04 13.60 5.84
CA LEU A 9 -8.42 12.27 5.74
C LEU A 9 -9.24 11.24 6.53
N LEU A 10 -9.36 10.01 6.04
CA LEU A 10 -10.03 8.93 6.78
C LEU A 10 -9.01 7.89 7.27
N GLY A 11 -8.99 7.65 8.58
CA GLY A 11 -8.03 6.82 9.31
C GLY A 11 -7.15 7.64 10.28
N SER A 12 -6.14 7.00 10.87
CA SER A 12 -5.21 7.68 11.80
C SER A 12 -3.78 7.14 11.79
N ASP A 13 -3.45 6.29 10.81
CA ASP A 13 -2.20 5.56 10.74
C ASP A 13 -1.05 6.43 10.14
N ILE A 14 0.05 5.78 9.75
CA ILE A 14 1.19 6.49 9.14
C ILE A 14 0.88 7.03 7.75
N ASN A 15 -0.04 6.41 7.01
CA ASN A 15 -0.49 6.91 5.72
C ASN A 15 -1.21 8.26 5.87
N VAL A 16 -2.11 8.39 6.85
CA VAL A 16 -2.74 9.67 7.20
C VAL A 16 -1.70 10.73 7.52
N TYR A 17 -0.68 10.39 8.31
CA TYR A 17 0.39 11.34 8.60
C TYR A 17 1.18 11.74 7.34
N GLY A 18 1.48 10.80 6.45
CA GLY A 18 2.15 11.07 5.17
C GLY A 18 1.35 12.00 4.26
N MET A 19 0.03 11.80 4.16
CA MET A 19 -0.86 12.70 3.43
C MET A 19 -0.96 14.08 4.09
N ALA A 20 -1.14 14.13 5.41
CA ALA A 20 -1.17 15.38 6.17
C ALA A 20 0.13 16.18 5.98
N ARG A 21 1.28 15.49 5.99
CA ARG A 21 2.57 16.10 5.70
C ARG A 21 2.64 16.61 4.26
N SER A 22 2.15 15.85 3.29
CA SER A 22 2.10 16.28 1.89
C SER A 22 1.29 17.58 1.73
N PHE A 23 0.13 17.69 2.37
CA PHE A 23 -0.66 18.93 2.43
C PHE A 23 0.09 20.07 3.12
N ASN A 24 0.76 19.80 4.25
CA ASN A 24 1.49 20.82 4.97
C ASN A 24 2.73 21.34 4.21
N GLU A 25 3.44 20.45 3.49
CA GLU A 25 4.57 20.83 2.66
C GLU A 25 4.15 21.69 1.47
N ALA A 26 3.05 21.34 0.81
CA ALA A 26 2.55 22.07 -0.37
C ALA A 26 1.81 23.37 -0.04
N TYR A 27 1.00 23.36 1.03
CA TYR A 27 0.03 24.42 1.31
C TYR A 27 0.13 25.03 2.71
N GLY A 28 0.98 24.48 3.59
CA GLY A 28 1.14 24.99 4.97
C GLY A 28 -0.07 24.76 5.88
N ILE A 29 -1.06 23.98 5.45
CA ILE A 29 -2.31 23.78 6.19
C ILE A 29 -2.18 22.66 7.24
N LYS A 30 -3.05 22.73 8.26
CA LYS A 30 -3.37 21.62 9.17
C LYS A 30 -4.61 20.92 8.62
N VAL A 31 -4.56 19.60 8.51
CA VAL A 31 -5.69 18.80 7.97
C VAL A 31 -6.50 18.15 9.09
N LYS A 32 -7.80 17.93 8.86
CA LYS A 32 -8.62 17.09 9.73
C LYS A 32 -8.52 15.64 9.28
N ALA A 33 -8.58 14.72 10.23
CA ALA A 33 -8.71 13.30 10.00
C ALA A 33 -9.85 12.73 10.85
N MET A 34 -10.61 11.76 10.33
CA MET A 34 -11.66 11.06 11.07
C MET A 34 -11.30 9.57 11.17
N ALA A 35 -11.41 9.00 12.37
CA ALA A 35 -11.01 7.61 12.60
C ALA A 35 -11.79 6.93 13.73
N ASP A 36 -11.84 5.59 13.70
CA ASP A 36 -12.33 4.79 14.83
C ASP A 36 -11.42 4.89 16.07
N ALA A 37 -10.12 4.77 15.87
CA ALA A 37 -9.13 4.85 16.93
C ALA A 37 -7.93 5.72 16.52
N GLN A 38 -7.21 6.28 17.50
CA GLN A 38 -6.00 7.08 17.24
C GLN A 38 -4.72 6.26 17.34
N LEU A 39 -4.04 6.07 16.21
CA LEU A 39 -2.76 5.38 16.12
C LEU A 39 -1.57 6.31 16.35
N ALA A 40 -0.41 5.73 16.69
CA ALA A 40 0.76 6.46 17.16
C ALA A 40 1.28 7.50 16.17
N ALA A 41 1.17 7.24 14.86
CA ALA A 41 1.74 8.10 13.82
C ALA A 41 1.09 9.50 13.76
N THR A 42 -0.16 9.66 14.22
CA THR A 42 -0.88 10.95 14.21
C THR A 42 -0.97 11.60 15.59
N ARG A 43 -0.58 10.91 16.67
CA ARG A 43 -0.56 11.48 18.03
C ARG A 43 0.40 12.66 18.16
N TYR A 44 -0.03 13.65 18.95
CA TYR A 44 0.72 14.87 19.27
C TYR A 44 1.19 15.70 18.07
N SER A 45 0.61 15.46 16.89
CA SER A 45 0.88 16.23 15.68
C SER A 45 0.23 17.62 15.75
N LYS A 46 0.91 18.61 15.18
CA LYS A 46 0.40 19.96 14.93
C LYS A 46 -0.21 20.10 13.54
N ILE A 47 0.11 19.18 12.62
CA ILE A 47 -0.32 19.23 11.21
C ILE A 47 -1.52 18.36 10.88
N VAL A 48 -1.93 17.46 11.79
CA VAL A 48 -3.18 16.70 11.68
C VAL A 48 -3.99 16.81 12.97
N ASP A 49 -5.30 17.03 12.82
CA ASP A 49 -6.29 16.99 13.89
C ASP A 49 -7.14 15.73 13.73
N VAL A 50 -7.10 14.80 14.70
CA VAL A 50 -7.84 13.54 14.59
C VAL A 50 -9.12 13.62 15.41
N GLU A 51 -10.26 13.58 14.73
CA GLU A 51 -11.58 13.40 15.31
C GLU A 51 -11.91 11.91 15.41
N LEU A 52 -12.30 11.45 16.60
CA LEU A 52 -12.56 10.04 16.86
C LEU A 52 -14.06 9.74 16.92
N HIS A 53 -14.44 8.67 16.24
CA HIS A 53 -15.81 8.17 16.20
C HIS A 53 -15.78 6.65 16.35
N HIS A 54 -16.14 6.12 17.51
CA HIS A 54 -16.09 4.68 17.74
C HIS A 54 -17.02 3.93 16.79
N GLY A 55 -16.52 2.91 16.08
CA GLY A 55 -17.22 2.15 15.05
C GLY A 55 -17.09 2.73 13.64
N PHE A 56 -16.36 3.84 13.45
CA PHE A 56 -16.29 4.57 12.16
C PHE A 56 -15.61 3.81 11.01
N SER A 57 -14.98 2.67 11.29
CA SER A 57 -14.39 1.80 10.27
C SER A 57 -15.42 0.92 9.54
N ALA A 58 -16.71 1.00 9.89
CA ALA A 58 -17.76 0.19 9.27
C ALA A 58 -19.13 0.89 9.33
N ASP A 59 -20.04 0.44 8.45
CA ASP A 59 -21.47 0.78 8.53
C ASP A 59 -22.15 0.10 9.73
N PRO A 60 -23.23 0.68 10.30
CA PRO A 60 -23.88 1.94 9.88
C PRO A 60 -23.18 3.20 10.42
N THR A 61 -22.28 3.05 11.39
CA THR A 61 -21.65 4.18 12.11
C THR A 61 -20.94 5.14 11.17
N PHE A 62 -20.22 4.63 10.16
CA PHE A 62 -19.57 5.45 9.15
C PHE A 62 -20.55 6.44 8.52
N MET A 63 -21.66 5.96 7.95
CA MET A 63 -22.66 6.81 7.31
C MET A 63 -23.42 7.70 8.29
N ASP A 64 -23.68 7.26 9.53
CA ASP A 64 -24.30 8.10 10.56
C ASP A 64 -23.43 9.33 10.90
N VAL A 65 -22.12 9.14 10.96
CA VAL A 65 -21.16 10.24 11.13
C VAL A 65 -21.09 11.10 9.87
N MET A 66 -20.98 10.48 8.69
CA MET A 66 -20.83 11.22 7.43
C MET A 66 -22.07 12.07 7.11
N ARG A 67 -23.29 11.59 7.35
CA ARG A 67 -24.52 12.39 7.19
C ARG A 67 -24.54 13.62 8.10
N LYS A 68 -24.06 13.51 9.34
CA LYS A 68 -23.88 14.68 10.22
C LYS A 68 -22.84 15.65 9.66
N LYS A 69 -21.75 15.14 9.06
CA LYS A 69 -20.77 15.99 8.37
C LYS A 69 -21.36 16.64 7.12
N MET A 70 -22.21 15.96 6.36
CA MET A 70 -22.91 16.55 5.21
C MET A 70 -23.74 17.75 5.64
N GLU A 71 -24.49 17.66 6.74
CA GLU A 71 -25.23 18.81 7.28
C GLU A 71 -24.33 19.99 7.69
N ILE A 72 -23.13 19.72 8.19
CA ILE A 72 -22.14 20.74 8.56
C ILE A 72 -21.54 21.40 7.30
N TYR A 73 -21.29 20.63 6.25
CA TYR A 73 -20.55 21.09 5.06
C TYR A 73 -21.44 21.46 3.86
N LYS A 74 -22.76 21.25 3.90
CA LYS A 74 -23.67 21.52 2.77
C LYS A 74 -23.61 22.95 2.24
N ASP A 75 -23.39 23.94 3.12
CA ASP A 75 -23.30 25.36 2.79
C ASP A 75 -21.85 25.88 2.81
N HIS A 76 -20.87 24.97 2.85
CA HIS A 76 -19.46 25.32 2.89
C HIS A 76 -19.01 25.91 1.54
N LYS A 77 -18.36 27.08 1.57
CA LYS A 77 -18.04 27.83 0.34
C LYS A 77 -16.93 27.23 -0.51
N GLU A 78 -16.07 26.42 0.10
CA GLU A 78 -14.93 25.80 -0.55
C GLU A 78 -15.12 24.28 -0.65
N PRO A 79 -14.61 23.66 -1.73
CA PRO A 79 -14.71 22.22 -1.93
C PRO A 79 -14.09 21.45 -0.77
N VAL A 80 -14.80 20.42 -0.33
CA VAL A 80 -14.37 19.52 0.73
C VAL A 80 -14.05 18.15 0.12
N ILE A 81 -12.80 17.71 0.22
CA ILE A 81 -12.34 16.46 -0.41
C ILE A 81 -12.08 15.37 0.64
N LEU A 82 -12.66 14.19 0.42
CA LEU A 82 -12.46 13.03 1.28
C LEU A 82 -11.33 12.17 0.73
N ILE A 83 -10.35 11.83 1.57
CA ILE A 83 -9.20 11.00 1.17
C ILE A 83 -9.05 9.85 2.16
N ALA A 84 -9.44 8.65 1.72
CA ALA A 84 -9.16 7.39 2.38
C ALA A 84 -7.66 7.12 2.48
N CYS A 85 -7.19 6.80 3.69
CA CYS A 85 -5.83 6.38 3.95
C CYS A 85 -5.73 4.90 4.40
N GLY A 86 -6.81 4.14 4.25
CA GLY A 86 -6.87 2.69 4.46
C GLY A 86 -7.94 2.06 3.55
N ASP A 87 -7.82 0.77 3.25
CA ASP A 87 -8.65 0.11 2.23
C ASP A 87 -10.13 0.12 2.57
N GLY A 88 -10.48 -0.24 3.81
CA GLY A 88 -11.88 -0.21 4.25
C GLY A 88 -12.52 1.19 4.15
N TYR A 89 -11.74 2.28 4.28
CA TYR A 89 -12.27 3.62 4.03
C TYR A 89 -12.42 3.94 2.54
N ALA A 90 -11.55 3.41 1.67
CA ALA A 90 -11.68 3.57 0.22
C ALA A 90 -12.93 2.82 -0.28
N GLU A 91 -13.15 1.62 0.24
CA GLU A 91 -14.36 0.82 0.02
C GLU A 91 -15.62 1.58 0.47
N LEU A 92 -15.67 2.06 1.73
CA LEU A 92 -16.81 2.82 2.25
C LEU A 92 -17.08 4.10 1.44
N LEU A 93 -16.04 4.81 1.01
CA LEU A 93 -16.20 6.00 0.17
C LEU A 93 -16.76 5.67 -1.22
N SER A 94 -16.29 4.59 -1.84
CA SER A 94 -16.78 4.14 -3.14
C SER A 94 -18.22 3.62 -3.06
N LYS A 95 -18.53 2.82 -2.03
CA LYS A 95 -19.86 2.25 -1.76
C LYS A 95 -20.94 3.33 -1.60
N HIS A 96 -20.61 4.41 -0.88
CA HIS A 96 -21.53 5.52 -0.60
C HIS A 96 -21.27 6.75 -1.47
N LYS A 97 -20.53 6.59 -2.57
CA LYS A 97 -20.07 7.69 -3.43
C LYS A 97 -21.22 8.56 -3.91
N GLU A 98 -22.34 7.98 -4.34
CA GLU A 98 -23.51 8.72 -4.82
C GLU A 98 -24.09 9.67 -3.76
N GLU A 99 -24.25 9.19 -2.52
CA GLU A 99 -24.79 10.00 -1.42
C GLU A 99 -23.78 11.08 -1.00
N LEU A 100 -22.52 10.69 -0.78
CA LEU A 100 -21.46 11.58 -0.30
C LEU A 100 -21.12 12.68 -1.32
N SER A 101 -21.21 12.40 -2.62
CA SER A 101 -20.89 13.35 -3.69
C SER A 101 -21.84 14.55 -3.78
N LYS A 102 -22.97 14.52 -3.06
CA LYS A 102 -23.89 15.66 -2.95
C LYS A 102 -23.29 16.84 -2.17
N VAL A 103 -22.28 16.58 -1.33
CA VAL A 103 -21.63 17.60 -0.48
C VAL A 103 -20.10 17.56 -0.60
N PHE A 104 -19.52 16.38 -0.82
CA PHE A 104 -18.09 16.18 -0.83
C PHE A 104 -17.55 15.83 -2.22
N ILE A 105 -16.25 16.05 -2.42
CA ILE A 105 -15.50 15.46 -3.53
C ILE A 105 -15.03 14.07 -3.07
N VAL A 106 -15.42 13.06 -3.83
CA VAL A 106 -15.11 11.64 -3.58
C VAL A 106 -14.31 11.08 -4.77
N PRO A 107 -12.97 11.24 -4.78
CA PRO A 107 -12.11 10.97 -5.93
C PRO A 107 -11.75 9.47 -6.03
N TYR A 108 -12.75 8.62 -6.15
CA TYR A 108 -12.62 7.16 -6.17
C TYR A 108 -13.39 6.56 -7.34
N ILE A 109 -12.96 5.38 -7.79
CA ILE A 109 -13.71 4.54 -8.72
C ILE A 109 -15.07 4.13 -8.14
N ASP A 110 -15.97 3.65 -9.00
CA ASP A 110 -17.28 3.15 -8.59
C ASP A 110 -17.17 1.81 -7.86
N TYR A 111 -18.16 1.50 -7.02
CA TYR A 111 -18.09 0.40 -6.07
C TYR A 111 -17.93 -0.97 -6.75
N ASP A 112 -18.62 -1.21 -7.86
CA ASP A 112 -18.51 -2.47 -8.59
C ASP A 112 -17.08 -2.74 -9.09
N LEU A 113 -16.39 -1.72 -9.60
CA LEU A 113 -14.99 -1.84 -10.01
C LEU A 113 -14.07 -1.99 -8.78
N LEU A 114 -14.35 -1.28 -7.70
CA LEU A 114 -13.59 -1.40 -6.45
C LEU A 114 -13.68 -2.82 -5.88
N GLU A 115 -14.87 -3.38 -5.79
CA GLU A 115 -15.14 -4.72 -5.25
C GLU A 115 -14.43 -5.79 -6.08
N LYS A 116 -14.38 -5.62 -7.41
CA LYS A 116 -13.60 -6.51 -8.29
C LYS A 116 -12.10 -6.38 -8.08
N LEU A 117 -11.57 -5.17 -7.90
CA LEU A 117 -10.11 -4.94 -7.81
C LEU A 117 -9.51 -5.17 -6.42
N ILE A 118 -10.31 -5.09 -5.35
CA ILE A 118 -9.81 -5.25 -3.98
C ILE A 118 -9.55 -6.70 -3.59
N SER A 119 -10.30 -7.65 -4.18
CA SER A 119 -10.03 -9.09 -4.03
C SER A 119 -8.85 -9.49 -4.93
N LYS A 120 -8.09 -10.50 -4.51
CA LYS A 120 -6.94 -10.93 -5.31
C LYS A 120 -7.40 -11.73 -6.52
N GLU A 121 -8.41 -12.57 -6.33
CA GLU A 121 -9.03 -13.29 -7.44
C GLU A 121 -9.55 -12.32 -8.51
N GLY A 122 -10.38 -11.35 -8.12
CA GLY A 122 -10.93 -10.37 -9.06
C GLY A 122 -9.85 -9.49 -9.70
N PHE A 123 -8.82 -9.08 -8.96
CA PHE A 123 -7.67 -8.39 -9.53
C PHE A 123 -6.96 -9.22 -10.59
N TYR A 124 -6.76 -10.53 -10.38
CA TYR A 124 -6.10 -11.40 -11.36
C TYR A 124 -6.96 -11.68 -12.59
N GLU A 125 -8.28 -11.77 -12.45
CA GLU A 125 -9.18 -11.82 -13.60
C GLU A 125 -9.04 -10.56 -14.47
N VAL A 126 -9.04 -9.38 -13.85
CA VAL A 126 -8.80 -8.12 -14.56
C VAL A 126 -7.38 -8.09 -15.14
N ALA A 127 -6.38 -8.57 -14.42
CA ALA A 127 -5.01 -8.63 -14.91
C ALA A 127 -4.90 -9.50 -16.17
N GLU A 128 -5.53 -10.68 -16.19
CA GLU A 128 -5.57 -11.55 -17.36
C GLU A 128 -6.36 -10.90 -18.53
N GLU A 129 -7.52 -10.29 -18.25
CA GLU A 129 -8.35 -9.60 -19.26
C GLU A 129 -7.58 -8.47 -19.98
N TYR A 130 -6.79 -7.69 -19.23
CA TYR A 130 -6.06 -6.53 -19.75
C TYR A 130 -4.57 -6.79 -20.06
N GLY A 131 -4.10 -8.03 -19.89
CA GLY A 131 -2.73 -8.43 -20.22
C GLY A 131 -1.67 -7.90 -19.25
N LEU A 132 -2.02 -7.68 -17.98
CA LEU A 132 -1.10 -7.33 -16.91
C LEU A 132 -0.49 -8.62 -16.33
N PRO A 133 0.84 -8.83 -16.37
CA PRO A 133 1.42 -10.07 -15.88
C PRO A 133 1.25 -10.23 -14.37
N TYR A 134 0.84 -11.41 -13.92
CA TYR A 134 0.65 -11.73 -12.51
C TYR A 134 1.18 -13.15 -12.22
N PRO A 135 1.39 -13.54 -10.95
CA PRO A 135 1.72 -14.91 -10.60
C PRO A 135 0.60 -15.86 -11.01
N LYS A 136 0.91 -16.90 -11.80
CA LYS A 136 -0.12 -17.87 -12.20
C LYS A 136 -0.75 -18.49 -10.94
N THR A 137 -2.07 -18.57 -10.96
CA THR A 137 -2.89 -18.77 -9.76
C THR A 137 -3.91 -19.88 -9.98
N LYS A 138 -4.13 -20.70 -8.95
CA LYS A 138 -5.20 -21.69 -8.84
C LYS A 138 -5.94 -21.43 -7.54
N ILE A 139 -7.28 -21.35 -7.63
CA ILE A 139 -8.14 -21.31 -6.44
C ILE A 139 -8.37 -22.74 -5.95
N ILE A 140 -8.27 -22.93 -4.65
CA ILE A 140 -8.62 -24.18 -3.98
C ILE A 140 -9.84 -23.88 -3.11
N THR A 141 -10.95 -24.51 -3.46
CA THR A 141 -12.20 -24.38 -2.71
C THR A 141 -12.30 -25.45 -1.61
N MET A 142 -13.22 -25.26 -0.67
CA MET A 142 -13.58 -26.29 0.31
C MET A 142 -14.06 -27.60 -0.38
N ASP A 143 -14.71 -27.49 -1.54
CA ASP A 143 -15.16 -28.66 -2.29
C ASP A 143 -14.00 -29.38 -2.99
N ASP A 144 -12.98 -28.65 -3.45
CA ASP A 144 -11.72 -29.24 -3.93
C ASP A 144 -10.99 -29.99 -2.82
N TYR A 145 -11.01 -29.44 -1.60
CA TYR A 145 -10.46 -30.12 -0.43
C TYR A 145 -11.20 -31.42 -0.13
N LYS A 146 -12.54 -31.37 0.00
CA LYS A 146 -13.37 -32.55 0.31
C LYS A 146 -13.30 -33.63 -0.77
N SER A 147 -13.19 -33.25 -2.03
CA SER A 147 -13.10 -34.18 -3.16
C SER A 147 -11.68 -34.69 -3.45
N GLY A 148 -10.66 -34.13 -2.78
CA GLY A 148 -9.24 -34.46 -3.01
C GLY A 148 -8.60 -33.79 -4.23
N LYS A 149 -9.37 -33.03 -5.02
CA LYS A 149 -8.89 -32.32 -6.23
C LYS A 149 -7.86 -31.22 -5.93
N TYR A 150 -7.81 -30.71 -4.71
CA TYR A 150 -6.82 -29.71 -4.29
C TYR A 150 -5.37 -30.18 -4.52
N THR A 151 -5.12 -31.49 -4.54
CA THR A 151 -3.79 -32.09 -4.74
C THR A 151 -3.21 -31.92 -6.15
N ASP A 152 -4.02 -31.54 -7.13
CA ASP A 152 -3.56 -31.22 -8.48
C ASP A 152 -2.87 -29.85 -8.47
N VAL A 153 -1.55 -29.82 -8.31
CA VAL A 153 -0.76 -28.59 -8.27
C VAL A 153 -0.20 -28.29 -9.67
N PRO A 154 -0.65 -27.24 -10.37
CA PRO A 154 -0.23 -26.95 -11.74
C PRO A 154 1.13 -26.22 -11.84
N PHE A 155 1.79 -25.97 -10.71
CA PHE A 155 3.02 -25.18 -10.61
C PHE A 155 4.19 -26.03 -10.13
N GLN A 156 5.41 -25.62 -10.46
CA GLN A 156 6.60 -26.23 -9.86
C GLN A 156 6.78 -25.70 -8.44
N PHE A 157 7.23 -26.57 -7.53
CA PHE A 157 7.61 -26.16 -6.19
C PHE A 157 8.93 -25.35 -6.21
N PRO A 158 9.09 -24.37 -5.30
CA PRO A 158 8.14 -23.98 -4.27
C PRO A 158 6.91 -23.25 -4.82
N VAL A 159 5.80 -23.31 -4.09
CA VAL A 159 4.54 -22.61 -4.40
C VAL A 159 4.15 -21.71 -3.23
N GLU A 160 3.38 -20.66 -3.50
CA GLU A 160 2.84 -19.77 -2.46
C GLU A 160 1.38 -20.10 -2.19
N LEU A 161 1.05 -20.36 -0.92
CA LEU A 161 -0.31 -20.60 -0.48
C LEU A 161 -0.74 -19.52 0.51
N LYS A 162 -1.89 -18.89 0.26
CA LYS A 162 -2.45 -17.86 1.14
C LYS A 162 -3.97 -18.00 1.26
N PRO A 163 -4.55 -17.70 2.44
CA PRO A 163 -5.99 -17.53 2.56
C PRO A 163 -6.45 -16.34 1.72
N GLU A 164 -7.59 -16.50 1.04
CA GLU A 164 -8.19 -15.38 0.30
C GLU A 164 -8.84 -14.37 1.24
N ASP A 165 -9.62 -14.83 2.23
CA ASP A 165 -10.28 -13.95 3.18
C ASP A 165 -9.46 -13.79 4.48
N PRO A 166 -8.82 -12.62 4.70
CA PRO A 166 -8.04 -12.38 5.91
C PRO A 166 -8.91 -12.30 7.17
N VAL A 167 -10.22 -12.00 7.06
CA VAL A 167 -11.11 -11.89 8.23
C VAL A 167 -11.39 -13.27 8.80
N SER A 168 -11.86 -14.20 7.96
CA SER A 168 -12.07 -15.61 8.32
C SER A 168 -10.77 -16.27 8.76
N TRP A 169 -9.64 -15.88 8.14
CA TRP A 169 -8.33 -16.36 8.54
C TRP A 169 -8.01 -16.08 10.03
N LEU A 170 -8.45 -14.95 10.60
CA LEU A 170 -8.20 -14.62 12.02
C LEU A 170 -8.72 -15.70 12.98
N ASN A 171 -9.83 -16.34 12.64
CA ASN A 171 -10.48 -17.35 13.47
C ASN A 171 -9.82 -18.75 13.36
N CYS A 172 -9.04 -19.00 12.30
CA CYS A 172 -8.30 -20.24 12.13
C CYS A 172 -7.00 -20.21 12.94
N GLN A 173 -6.79 -21.14 13.87
CA GLN A 173 -5.60 -21.18 14.74
C GLN A 173 -4.99 -22.59 14.76
N PHE A 174 -3.71 -22.69 14.39
CA PHE A 174 -2.95 -23.94 14.45
C PHE A 174 -1.44 -23.65 14.58
N GLU A 175 -0.68 -24.64 15.04
CA GLU A 175 0.77 -24.53 15.16
C GLU A 175 1.42 -24.31 13.79
N GLY A 176 2.27 -23.29 13.67
CA GLY A 176 2.93 -22.95 12.41
C GLY A 176 2.08 -22.08 11.47
N ARG A 177 0.93 -21.56 11.92
CA ARG A 177 0.12 -20.59 11.16
C ARG A 177 0.95 -19.39 10.71
N LYS A 178 0.92 -19.07 9.42
CA LYS A 178 1.55 -17.90 8.80
C LYS A 178 0.50 -17.07 8.04
N LYS A 179 0.82 -15.84 7.65
CA LYS A 179 -0.03 -15.06 6.73
C LYS A 179 -0.02 -15.66 5.32
N THR A 180 1.11 -16.27 4.95
CA THR A 180 1.39 -16.85 3.64
C THR A 180 2.41 -17.97 3.84
N PHE A 181 2.31 -19.05 3.08
CA PHE A 181 3.18 -20.22 3.14
C PHE A 181 3.92 -20.41 1.82
N THR A 182 5.25 -20.32 1.86
CA THR A 182 6.12 -20.86 0.83
C THR A 182 6.25 -22.37 1.08
N ILE A 183 5.69 -23.17 0.20
CA ILE A 183 5.59 -24.63 0.33
C ILE A 183 6.55 -25.27 -0.66
N HIS A 184 7.41 -26.19 -0.21
CA HIS A 184 8.53 -26.71 -0.98
C HIS A 184 8.30 -28.09 -1.62
N ASP A 185 7.29 -28.83 -1.19
CA ASP A 185 6.94 -30.12 -1.76
C ASP A 185 5.47 -30.49 -1.55
N GLU A 186 5.03 -31.57 -2.22
CA GLU A 186 3.65 -32.06 -2.14
C GLU A 186 3.21 -32.53 -0.75
N ASN A 187 4.14 -33.05 0.06
CA ASN A 187 3.79 -33.56 1.39
C ASN A 187 3.53 -32.39 2.34
N GLU A 188 4.40 -31.38 2.30
CA GLU A 188 4.18 -30.12 3.01
C GLU A 188 2.87 -29.46 2.55
N PHE A 189 2.60 -29.44 1.24
CA PHE A 189 1.36 -28.90 0.70
C PHE A 189 0.11 -29.56 1.29
N LYS A 190 0.06 -30.90 1.28
CA LYS A 190 -1.06 -31.68 1.82
C LYS A 190 -1.23 -31.45 3.32
N ASP A 191 -0.14 -31.42 4.08
CA ASP A 191 -0.16 -31.15 5.53
C ASP A 191 -0.72 -29.76 5.84
N ILE A 192 -0.21 -28.72 5.16
CA ILE A 192 -0.65 -27.33 5.41
C ILE A 192 -2.10 -27.12 5.01
N VAL A 193 -2.53 -27.54 3.81
CA VAL A 193 -3.93 -27.42 3.38
C VAL A 193 -4.86 -28.18 4.33
N GLY A 194 -4.47 -29.40 4.72
CA GLY A 194 -5.20 -30.19 5.71
C GLY A 194 -5.36 -29.48 7.04
N LYS A 195 -4.27 -28.93 7.60
CA LYS A 195 -4.30 -28.15 8.83
C LYS A 195 -5.22 -26.94 8.73
N ILE A 196 -5.19 -26.21 7.62
CA ILE A 196 -6.03 -25.03 7.42
C ILE A 196 -7.51 -25.39 7.49
N TYR A 197 -7.96 -26.33 6.66
CA TYR A 197 -9.38 -26.66 6.59
C TYR A 197 -9.89 -27.44 7.81
N THR A 198 -9.05 -28.26 8.45
CA THR A 198 -9.43 -28.97 9.69
C THR A 198 -9.48 -28.06 10.92
N ASN A 199 -8.82 -26.90 10.89
CA ASN A 199 -8.86 -25.90 11.97
C ASN A 199 -9.83 -24.74 11.65
N GLY A 200 -10.89 -25.03 10.90
CA GLY A 200 -12.08 -24.18 10.83
C GLY A 200 -12.07 -23.07 9.78
N TYR A 201 -11.08 -23.01 8.89
CA TYR A 201 -11.16 -22.13 7.73
C TYR A 201 -12.18 -22.69 6.72
N THR A 202 -13.09 -21.86 6.22
CA THR A 202 -14.18 -22.28 5.32
C THR A 202 -14.12 -21.67 3.93
N GLU A 203 -13.33 -20.61 3.77
CA GLU A 203 -13.22 -19.86 2.52
C GLU A 203 -12.16 -20.46 1.60
N ASP A 204 -11.95 -19.82 0.46
CA ASP A 204 -11.00 -20.28 -0.55
C ASP A 204 -9.54 -20.00 -0.18
N LEU A 205 -8.66 -20.84 -0.70
CA LEU A 205 -7.21 -20.65 -0.68
C LEU A 205 -6.72 -20.27 -2.07
N ILE A 206 -5.77 -19.35 -2.12
CA ILE A 206 -5.03 -19.03 -3.34
C ILE A 206 -3.70 -19.79 -3.32
N LEU A 207 -3.52 -20.67 -4.30
CA LEU A 207 -2.26 -21.31 -4.64
C LEU A 207 -1.63 -20.59 -5.84
N GLN A 208 -0.36 -20.20 -5.73
CA GLN A 208 0.33 -19.44 -6.78
C GLN A 208 1.71 -20.01 -7.09
N ASP A 209 2.14 -19.80 -8.33
CA ASP A 209 3.55 -19.88 -8.72
C ASP A 209 4.39 -18.93 -7.84
N PHE A 210 5.44 -19.47 -7.22
CA PHE A 210 6.36 -18.68 -6.41
C PHE A 210 7.25 -17.83 -7.30
N ILE A 211 7.21 -16.50 -7.11
CA ILE A 211 8.12 -15.59 -7.80
C ILE A 211 9.40 -15.44 -6.98
N PRO A 212 10.56 -15.91 -7.49
CA PRO A 212 11.81 -15.92 -6.73
C PRO A 212 12.40 -14.53 -6.51
N GLY A 213 13.33 -14.44 -5.56
CA GLY A 213 14.09 -13.23 -5.25
C GLY A 213 13.76 -12.63 -3.87
N ASP A 214 14.70 -11.85 -3.35
CA ASP A 214 14.58 -11.16 -2.06
C ASP A 214 13.76 -9.87 -2.17
N ASP A 215 13.75 -9.07 -1.10
CA ASP A 215 13.02 -7.79 -1.03
C ASP A 215 13.43 -6.84 -2.16
N SER A 216 14.67 -6.90 -2.64
CA SER A 216 15.16 -6.09 -3.76
C SER A 216 14.59 -6.50 -5.13
N ASN A 217 13.89 -7.62 -5.24
CA ASN A 217 13.09 -7.94 -6.42
C ASN A 217 11.73 -7.21 -6.41
N MET A 218 11.31 -6.67 -5.26
CA MET A 218 10.05 -5.94 -5.17
C MET A 218 10.14 -4.59 -5.88
N ARG A 219 9.01 -4.13 -6.40
CA ARG A 219 8.75 -2.76 -6.85
C ARG A 219 7.41 -2.34 -6.28
N THR A 220 7.29 -1.06 -5.99
CA THR A 220 6.01 -0.44 -5.65
C THR A 220 5.78 0.73 -6.56
N LEU A 221 4.61 0.80 -7.18
CA LEU A 221 4.30 1.85 -8.14
C LEU A 221 3.09 2.63 -7.64
N ASN A 222 3.25 3.94 -7.50
CA ASN A 222 2.13 4.83 -7.20
C ASN A 222 1.70 5.55 -8.46
N ALA A 223 0.40 5.65 -8.69
CA ALA A 223 -0.19 6.37 -9.81
C ALA A 223 -1.33 7.27 -9.35
N TYR A 224 -1.51 8.42 -10.01
CA TYR A 224 -2.70 9.25 -9.90
C TYR A 224 -3.38 9.33 -11.26
N VAL A 225 -4.67 9.00 -11.29
CA VAL A 225 -5.54 9.06 -12.47
C VAL A 225 -6.59 10.13 -12.23
N ASP A 226 -6.70 11.08 -13.14
CA ASP A 226 -7.61 12.21 -12.96
C ASP A 226 -9.09 11.84 -13.11
N LYS A 227 -9.97 12.80 -12.84
CA LYS A 227 -11.42 12.65 -13.02
C LYS A 227 -11.89 12.43 -14.47
N ASN A 228 -10.99 12.51 -15.46
CA ASN A 228 -11.25 12.21 -16.86
C ASN A 228 -10.65 10.86 -17.28
N HIS A 229 -10.24 10.03 -16.30
CA HIS A 229 -9.66 8.71 -16.52
C HIS A 229 -8.33 8.72 -17.27
N GLN A 230 -7.54 9.79 -17.12
CA GLN A 230 -6.20 9.90 -17.71
C GLN A 230 -5.15 9.86 -16.61
N VAL A 231 -4.11 9.05 -16.79
CA VAL A 231 -3.02 8.99 -15.80
C VAL A 231 -2.24 10.30 -15.85
N LYS A 232 -2.02 10.94 -14.69
CA LYS A 232 -1.30 12.23 -14.60
C LYS A 232 0.04 12.13 -13.90
N MET A 233 0.22 11.12 -13.04
CA MET A 233 1.49 10.88 -12.37
C MET A 233 1.68 9.39 -12.14
N MET A 234 2.90 8.93 -12.34
CA MET A 234 3.38 7.64 -11.86
C MET A 234 4.75 7.78 -11.23
N CYS A 235 5.01 7.04 -10.15
CA CYS A 235 6.27 7.11 -9.42
C CYS A 235 6.66 5.73 -8.91
N LEU A 236 7.68 5.13 -9.52
CA LEU A 236 8.18 3.79 -9.20
C LEU A 236 9.19 3.86 -8.05
N GLY A 237 9.02 2.97 -7.08
CA GLY A 237 9.92 2.71 -5.98
C GLY A 237 10.44 1.29 -6.02
N HIS A 238 11.66 1.11 -5.50
CA HIS A 238 12.38 -0.15 -5.35
C HIS A 238 12.60 -0.39 -3.86
N PRO A 239 11.68 -1.13 -3.20
CA PRO A 239 11.89 -1.58 -1.84
C PRO A 239 13.19 -2.37 -1.70
N LEU A 240 13.97 -2.07 -0.66
CA LEU A 240 15.22 -2.76 -0.35
C LEU A 240 15.18 -3.48 1.00
N LEU A 241 14.11 -3.25 1.76
CA LEU A 241 13.90 -3.83 3.07
C LEU A 241 12.41 -3.78 3.43
N GLU A 242 11.89 -4.86 3.99
CA GLU A 242 10.56 -4.92 4.59
C GLU A 242 10.61 -5.25 6.10
N ASP A 243 9.49 -5.07 6.79
CA ASP A 243 9.36 -5.44 8.21
C ASP A 243 9.26 -6.97 8.36
N PRO A 244 10.16 -7.61 9.14
CA PRO A 244 10.14 -9.06 9.32
C PRO A 244 9.11 -9.52 10.37
N THR A 245 8.44 -8.61 11.08
CA THR A 245 7.45 -8.96 12.12
C THR A 245 6.25 -9.67 11.49
N PRO A 246 5.77 -10.82 12.02
CA PRO A 246 4.72 -11.63 11.39
C PRO A 246 3.46 -10.87 10.94
N GLN A 247 2.97 -9.91 11.75
CA GLN A 247 1.79 -9.10 11.43
C GLN A 247 2.08 -7.97 10.43
N SER A 248 3.33 -7.75 10.05
CA SER A 248 3.78 -6.61 9.23
C SER A 248 4.64 -7.02 8.04
N ILE A 249 4.79 -8.31 7.77
CA ILE A 249 5.44 -8.85 6.56
C ILE A 249 4.79 -8.23 5.31
N GLY A 250 5.63 -7.84 4.35
CA GLY A 250 5.24 -7.11 3.13
C GLY A 250 5.26 -5.59 3.29
N ASN A 251 5.31 -5.04 4.51
CA ASN A 251 5.43 -3.60 4.67
C ASN A 251 6.85 -3.12 4.33
N TYR A 252 6.97 -2.26 3.32
CA TYR A 252 8.24 -1.64 2.97
C TYR A 252 8.78 -0.73 4.07
N MET A 253 10.08 -0.83 4.33
CA MET A 253 10.84 -0.11 5.35
C MET A 253 11.96 0.74 4.77
N THR A 254 12.41 0.47 3.55
CA THR A 254 13.34 1.32 2.79
C THR A 254 13.00 1.24 1.32
N ILE A 255 12.87 2.39 0.64
CA ILE A 255 12.49 2.46 -0.78
C ILE A 255 13.47 3.38 -1.50
N LEU A 256 14.21 2.81 -2.45
CA LEU A 256 15.03 3.54 -3.41
C LEU A 256 14.15 3.98 -4.58
N PRO A 257 14.26 5.23 -5.08
CA PRO A 257 13.53 5.64 -6.27
C PRO A 257 14.00 4.87 -7.50
N ALA A 258 13.08 4.44 -8.37
CA ALA A 258 13.39 3.71 -9.59
C ALA A 258 12.64 4.28 -10.79
N TYR A 259 13.09 3.95 -12.00
CA TYR A 259 12.47 4.37 -13.25
C TYR A 259 12.50 3.20 -14.24
N ASP A 260 11.34 2.88 -14.81
CA ASP A 260 11.21 1.95 -15.93
C ASP A 260 10.09 2.46 -16.84
N GLU A 261 10.46 2.88 -18.06
CA GLU A 261 9.55 3.51 -19.01
C GLU A 261 8.51 2.52 -19.53
N LYS A 262 8.90 1.26 -19.79
CA LYS A 262 7.99 0.22 -20.29
C LYS A 262 6.96 -0.16 -19.24
N LEU A 263 7.39 -0.27 -17.99
CA LEU A 263 6.47 -0.52 -16.87
C LEU A 263 5.46 0.61 -16.71
N TYR A 264 5.91 1.87 -16.82
CA TYR A 264 5.00 3.02 -16.80
C TYR A 264 3.98 2.97 -17.95
N GLU A 265 4.43 2.76 -19.18
CA GLU A 265 3.53 2.66 -20.34
C GLU A 265 2.50 1.54 -20.18
N GLN A 266 2.92 0.37 -19.69
CA GLN A 266 2.04 -0.77 -19.44
C GLN A 266 0.97 -0.45 -18.38
N VAL A 267 1.37 0.14 -17.25
CA VAL A 267 0.44 0.46 -16.15
C VAL A 267 -0.48 1.62 -16.50
N GLN A 268 0.01 2.60 -17.27
CA GLN A 268 -0.82 3.67 -17.79
C GLN A 268 -1.92 3.10 -18.69
N ALA A 269 -1.55 2.28 -19.68
CA ALA A 269 -2.54 1.67 -20.56
C ALA A 269 -3.56 0.81 -19.81
N PHE A 270 -3.13 0.09 -18.77
CA PHE A 270 -4.01 -0.69 -17.89
C PHE A 270 -5.02 0.20 -17.16
N LEU A 271 -4.56 1.24 -16.44
CA LEU A 271 -5.42 2.12 -15.66
C LEU A 271 -6.41 2.93 -16.52
N GLU A 272 -5.99 3.42 -17.69
CA GLU A 272 -6.85 4.19 -18.59
C GLU A 272 -7.92 3.31 -19.23
N LYS A 273 -7.59 2.07 -19.62
CA LYS A 273 -8.59 1.12 -20.14
C LYS A 273 -9.66 0.74 -19.12
N LEU A 274 -9.30 0.69 -17.84
CA LEU A 274 -10.24 0.44 -16.75
C LEU A 274 -11.13 1.64 -16.42
N ASN A 275 -10.89 2.80 -17.03
CA ASN A 275 -11.46 4.07 -16.60
C ASN A 275 -11.23 4.32 -15.10
N TYR A 276 -10.01 4.05 -14.62
CA TYR A 276 -9.69 4.27 -13.21
C TYR A 276 -9.76 5.77 -12.85
N THR A 277 -9.98 6.09 -11.57
CA THR A 277 -9.92 7.45 -11.03
C THR A 277 -9.37 7.43 -9.62
N GLY A 278 -8.52 8.42 -9.30
CA GLY A 278 -7.91 8.57 -7.98
C GLY A 278 -6.51 7.99 -7.90
N MET A 279 -6.06 7.71 -6.68
CA MET A 279 -4.74 7.14 -6.43
C MET A 279 -4.78 5.61 -6.54
N ALA A 280 -3.77 5.03 -7.16
CA ALA A 280 -3.52 3.59 -7.17
C ALA A 280 -2.10 3.31 -6.65
N ASN A 281 -1.91 2.20 -5.94
CA ASN A 281 -0.60 1.72 -5.57
C ASN A 281 -0.47 0.22 -5.82
N PHE A 282 0.45 -0.18 -6.69
CA PHE A 282 0.70 -1.58 -7.02
C PHE A 282 1.87 -2.14 -6.22
N ASP A 283 1.71 -3.38 -5.78
CA ASP A 283 2.80 -4.22 -5.31
C ASP A 283 3.19 -5.19 -6.42
N ILE A 284 4.46 -5.12 -6.79
CA ILE A 284 5.00 -5.73 -7.99
C ILE A 284 6.28 -6.47 -7.60
N LYS A 285 6.54 -7.62 -8.21
CA LYS A 285 7.82 -8.30 -8.07
C LYS A 285 8.42 -8.58 -9.44
N TYR A 286 9.71 -8.30 -9.60
CA TYR A 286 10.45 -8.64 -10.81
C TYR A 286 10.84 -10.10 -10.80
N ASP A 287 10.30 -10.86 -11.75
CA ASP A 287 10.64 -12.26 -11.96
C ASP A 287 11.87 -12.38 -12.85
N THR A 288 12.96 -12.88 -12.26
CA THR A 288 14.24 -13.04 -12.97
C THR A 288 14.23 -14.22 -13.95
N ARG A 289 13.25 -15.13 -13.85
CA ARG A 289 13.14 -16.30 -14.72
C ARG A 289 12.72 -15.91 -16.14
N ASP A 290 11.86 -14.91 -16.27
CA ASP A 290 11.32 -14.45 -17.55
C ASP A 290 11.54 -12.96 -17.84
N GLY A 291 12.10 -12.21 -16.88
CA GLY A 291 12.41 -10.79 -17.02
C GLY A 291 11.18 -9.87 -16.97
N GLN A 292 10.07 -10.34 -16.38
CA GLN A 292 8.82 -9.58 -16.31
C GLN A 292 8.49 -9.11 -14.90
N TYR A 293 7.81 -7.97 -14.81
CA TYR A 293 7.16 -7.51 -13.60
C TYR A 293 5.84 -8.26 -13.38
N LYS A 294 5.69 -8.93 -12.24
CA LYS A 294 4.47 -9.63 -11.82
C LYS A 294 3.73 -8.80 -10.78
N PHE A 295 2.47 -8.48 -11.05
CA PHE A 295 1.62 -7.66 -10.19
C PHE A 295 0.91 -8.55 -9.17
N PHE A 296 1.10 -8.29 -7.89
CA PHE A 296 0.56 -9.10 -6.80
C PHE A 296 -0.81 -8.59 -6.35
N GLU A 297 -0.95 -7.28 -6.25
CA GLU A 297 -2.18 -6.59 -5.85
C GLU A 297 -2.17 -5.12 -6.27
N ILE A 298 -3.35 -4.52 -6.27
CA ILE A 298 -3.58 -3.08 -6.40
C ILE A 298 -4.25 -2.57 -5.11
N ASN A 299 -3.64 -1.56 -4.50
CA ASN A 299 -4.25 -0.77 -3.44
C ASN A 299 -4.97 0.42 -4.10
N LEU A 300 -6.26 0.57 -3.83
CA LEU A 300 -7.14 1.56 -4.48
C LEU A 300 -7.07 2.95 -3.81
N ARG A 301 -5.85 3.27 -3.34
CA ARG A 301 -5.46 4.44 -2.54
C ARG A 301 -3.93 4.53 -2.52
N GLN A 302 -3.40 5.64 -2.01
CA GLN A 302 -1.99 5.71 -1.62
C GLN A 302 -1.67 4.66 -0.53
N GLY A 303 -0.50 4.04 -0.65
CA GLY A 303 0.09 3.07 0.28
C GLY A 303 0.65 3.67 1.57
N ARG A 304 0.90 2.79 2.55
CA ARG A 304 1.51 3.13 3.84
C ARG A 304 2.85 3.86 3.70
N SER A 305 3.65 3.47 2.73
CA SER A 305 4.98 4.01 2.44
C SER A 305 4.99 5.06 1.33
N SER A 306 3.84 5.36 0.69
CA SER A 306 3.74 6.22 -0.50
C SER A 306 4.24 7.65 -0.31
N PHE A 307 4.50 8.08 0.93
CA PHE A 307 5.19 9.35 1.17
C PHE A 307 6.55 9.45 0.46
N TYR A 308 7.19 8.33 0.08
CA TYR A 308 8.39 8.38 -0.78
C TYR A 308 8.16 9.16 -2.09
N VAL A 309 6.93 9.18 -2.61
CA VAL A 309 6.53 9.90 -3.82
C VAL A 309 6.62 11.41 -3.59
N THR A 310 6.03 11.91 -2.49
CA THR A 310 6.18 13.31 -2.07
C THR A 310 7.64 13.67 -1.78
N LEU A 311 8.37 12.79 -1.10
CA LEU A 311 9.78 12.98 -0.77
C LEU A 311 10.66 13.16 -2.02
N ASN A 312 10.29 12.53 -3.15
CA ASN A 312 10.98 12.63 -4.44
C ASN A 312 10.45 13.77 -5.34
N GLY A 313 9.64 14.68 -4.79
CA GLY A 313 9.18 15.89 -5.48
C GLY A 313 7.84 15.78 -6.19
N TYR A 314 7.17 14.63 -6.10
CA TYR A 314 5.85 14.39 -6.70
C TYR A 314 4.77 14.44 -5.61
N ASN A 315 4.54 15.61 -5.01
CA ASN A 315 3.69 15.74 -3.82
C ASN A 315 2.28 15.15 -4.00
N LEU A 316 1.93 14.12 -3.23
CA LEU A 316 0.67 13.37 -3.35
C LEU A 316 -0.57 14.25 -3.20
N ALA A 317 -0.54 15.23 -2.29
CA ALA A 317 -1.67 16.11 -2.04
C ALA A 317 -1.93 17.06 -3.23
N LYS A 318 -0.89 17.42 -3.99
CA LYS A 318 -1.03 18.30 -5.14
C LYS A 318 -1.93 17.71 -6.22
N TRP A 319 -1.83 16.41 -6.49
CA TRP A 319 -2.59 15.79 -7.58
C TRP A 319 -4.11 15.88 -7.37
N TYR A 320 -4.58 15.62 -6.15
CA TYR A 320 -5.99 15.80 -5.80
C TYR A 320 -6.48 17.24 -5.99
N ILE A 321 -5.68 18.22 -5.56
CA ILE A 321 -6.05 19.64 -5.61
C ILE A 321 -5.96 20.19 -7.03
N ASP A 322 -4.88 19.86 -7.74
CA ASP A 322 -4.66 20.28 -9.12
C ASP A 322 -5.78 19.75 -10.04
N ASP A 323 -6.37 18.57 -9.72
CA ASP A 323 -7.49 17.96 -10.44
C ASP A 323 -8.86 18.52 -10.06
N TYR A 324 -9.23 18.43 -8.78
CA TYR A 324 -10.60 18.67 -8.34
C TYR A 324 -10.88 20.11 -7.89
N VAL A 325 -9.84 20.88 -7.57
CA VAL A 325 -9.97 22.26 -7.09
C VAL A 325 -9.54 23.23 -8.17
N GLU A 326 -8.32 23.06 -8.69
CA GLU A 326 -7.77 23.96 -9.70
C GLU A 326 -8.24 23.63 -11.12
N ASP A 327 -8.67 22.39 -11.38
CA ASP A 327 -9.07 21.90 -12.70
C ASP A 327 -7.97 22.10 -13.77
N SER A 328 -6.73 21.83 -13.35
CA SER A 328 -5.51 22.20 -14.08
C SER A 328 -4.80 21.02 -14.76
N LEU A 329 -5.28 19.78 -14.54
CA LEU A 329 -4.64 18.57 -15.06
C LEU A 329 -5.11 18.13 -16.44
N LYS A 330 -6.29 18.57 -16.90
CA LYS A 330 -6.95 18.05 -18.11
C LYS A 330 -6.01 17.92 -19.30
N ASP A 331 -5.32 19.01 -19.64
CA ASP A 331 -4.41 19.09 -20.80
C ASP A 331 -2.93 18.84 -20.45
N LYS A 332 -2.66 18.23 -19.29
CA LYS A 332 -1.30 17.90 -18.86
C LYS A 332 -0.95 16.46 -19.25
N ASP A 333 0.26 16.31 -19.79
CA ASP A 333 0.87 15.01 -20.04
C ASP A 333 1.18 14.27 -18.73
N THR A 334 1.26 12.96 -18.82
CA THR A 334 1.62 12.09 -17.70
C THR A 334 3.05 12.35 -17.23
N VAL A 335 3.21 12.54 -15.92
CA VAL A 335 4.53 12.68 -15.31
C VAL A 335 5.07 11.31 -14.91
N TYR A 336 6.11 10.83 -15.59
CA TYR A 336 6.86 9.63 -15.20
C TYR A 336 7.97 10.00 -14.21
N GLY A 337 7.77 9.61 -12.96
CA GLY A 337 8.60 9.98 -11.83
C GLY A 337 9.97 9.30 -11.83
N ASN A 338 10.95 9.93 -11.16
CA ASN A 338 12.27 9.38 -10.84
C ASN A 338 13.21 9.11 -12.04
N LYS A 339 12.94 9.67 -13.23
CA LYS A 339 13.83 9.56 -14.41
C LYS A 339 15.26 10.07 -14.14
N LEU A 340 15.39 11.14 -13.35
CA LEU A 340 16.68 11.76 -13.04
C LEU A 340 17.25 11.26 -11.71
N LYS A 341 18.27 10.39 -11.75
CA LYS A 341 18.95 9.83 -10.56
C LYS A 341 19.51 10.91 -9.62
N SER A 342 19.91 12.06 -10.14
CA SER A 342 20.41 13.20 -9.34
C SER A 342 19.35 13.83 -8.43
N LYS A 343 18.06 13.55 -8.65
CA LYS A 343 16.95 14.02 -7.80
C LYS A 343 16.46 12.97 -6.80
N HIS A 344 17.00 11.75 -6.85
CA HIS A 344 16.57 10.67 -5.97
C HIS A 344 16.79 11.02 -4.50
N VAL A 345 15.80 10.73 -3.67
CA VAL A 345 15.87 10.79 -2.22
C VAL A 345 15.39 9.46 -1.66
N LEU A 346 16.26 8.78 -0.91
CA LEU A 346 15.96 7.48 -0.31
C LEU A 346 14.90 7.65 0.79
N TRP A 347 13.82 6.86 0.74
CA TRP A 347 12.84 6.85 1.81
C TRP A 347 13.20 5.81 2.87
N MET A 348 13.20 6.23 4.14
CA MET A 348 13.58 5.45 5.30
C MET A 348 12.42 5.36 6.32
N GLY A 349 11.83 4.18 6.44
CA GLY A 349 10.84 3.82 7.46
C GLY A 349 11.45 3.30 8.77
N VAL A 350 12.76 3.01 8.77
CA VAL A 350 13.52 2.45 9.90
C VAL A 350 14.82 3.22 10.14
N PRO A 351 15.50 3.04 11.28
CA PRO A 351 16.84 3.61 11.48
C PRO A 351 17.85 3.13 10.43
N VAL A 352 18.76 4.01 10.01
CA VAL A 352 19.85 3.70 9.04
C VAL A 352 20.63 2.45 9.42
N LYS A 353 20.93 2.26 10.71
CA LYS A 353 21.67 1.09 11.19
C LYS A 353 20.95 -0.23 10.88
N ILE A 354 19.62 -0.27 11.00
CA ILE A 354 18.82 -1.45 10.65
C ILE A 354 18.92 -1.75 9.17
N PHE A 355 18.79 -0.74 8.32
CA PHE A 355 18.95 -0.91 6.89
C PHE A 355 20.33 -1.48 6.53
N LYS A 356 21.41 -0.88 7.04
CA LYS A 356 22.78 -1.35 6.76
C LYS A 356 23.02 -2.79 7.21
N GLU A 357 22.45 -3.18 8.34
CA GLU A 357 22.63 -4.52 8.93
C GLU A 357 21.80 -5.61 8.25
N TYR A 358 20.58 -5.29 7.80
CA TYR A 358 19.60 -6.30 7.36
C TYR A 358 19.21 -6.24 5.88
N ALA A 359 19.49 -5.15 5.16
CA ALA A 359 19.23 -5.12 3.72
C ALA A 359 20.17 -6.08 2.98
N PHE A 360 19.63 -6.77 1.98
CA PHE A 360 20.38 -7.72 1.18
C PHE A 360 21.52 -7.03 0.42
N GLU A 361 22.68 -7.69 0.36
CA GLU A 361 23.87 -7.15 -0.28
C GLU A 361 23.74 -7.19 -1.81
N ASN A 362 23.59 -6.03 -2.44
CA ASN A 362 23.50 -5.85 -3.89
C ASN A 362 23.80 -4.39 -4.28
N GLU A 363 23.89 -4.13 -5.59
CA GLU A 363 24.18 -2.79 -6.13
C GLU A 363 23.13 -1.71 -5.73
N ALA A 364 21.87 -2.12 -5.50
CA ALA A 364 20.83 -1.21 -5.06
C ALA A 364 21.03 -0.77 -3.60
N LYS A 365 21.54 -1.66 -2.74
CA LYS A 365 21.97 -1.31 -1.38
C LYS A 365 23.15 -0.35 -1.42
N ASP A 366 24.15 -0.59 -2.27
CA ASP A 366 25.30 0.31 -2.43
C ASP A 366 24.84 1.73 -2.82
N THR A 367 23.94 1.83 -3.82
CA THR A 367 23.33 3.10 -4.23
C THR A 367 22.58 3.79 -3.08
N ALA A 368 21.82 3.02 -2.28
CA ALA A 368 21.12 3.57 -1.12
C ALA A 368 22.08 4.04 -0.02
N GLU A 369 23.20 3.35 0.21
CA GLU A 369 24.24 3.77 1.14
C GLU A 369 24.95 5.06 0.69
N GLU A 370 25.17 5.23 -0.63
CA GLU A 370 25.67 6.48 -1.20
C GLU A 370 24.69 7.64 -0.96
N LEU A 371 23.39 7.46 -1.20
CA LEU A 371 22.39 8.47 -0.90
C LEU A 371 22.34 8.83 0.60
N ILE A 372 22.54 7.85 1.49
CA ILE A 372 22.65 8.09 2.93
C ILE A 372 23.89 8.93 3.24
N HIS A 373 25.04 8.60 2.64
CA HIS A 373 26.29 9.34 2.82
C HIS A 373 26.18 10.79 2.31
N GLU A 374 25.49 11.01 1.19
CA GLU A 374 25.20 12.33 0.63
C GLU A 374 24.13 13.12 1.42
N GLY A 375 23.49 12.51 2.42
CA GLY A 375 22.39 13.12 3.16
C GLY A 375 21.07 13.22 2.36
N ARG A 376 20.96 12.51 1.23
CA ARG A 376 19.80 12.47 0.33
C ARG A 376 18.83 11.36 0.73
N TYR A 377 18.37 11.41 1.97
CA TYR A 377 17.36 10.49 2.48
C TYR A 377 16.37 11.21 3.41
N GLY A 378 15.19 10.65 3.59
CA GLY A 378 14.16 11.20 4.45
C GLY A 378 13.22 10.14 5.00
N THR A 379 12.46 10.50 6.02
CA THR A 379 11.43 9.63 6.60
C THR A 379 10.07 10.26 6.42
N THR A 380 8.99 9.51 6.62
CA THR A 380 7.64 10.08 6.69
C THR A 380 7.45 10.93 7.96
N VAL A 381 7.92 10.46 9.11
CA VAL A 381 7.48 10.94 10.44
C VAL A 381 8.36 12.00 11.10
N PHE A 382 9.61 12.17 10.66
CA PHE A 382 10.49 13.23 11.16
C PHE A 382 10.43 14.43 10.22
N TYR A 383 9.70 15.48 10.64
CA TYR A 383 9.42 16.67 9.85
C TYR A 383 9.50 17.94 10.71
N ASP A 384 10.29 18.92 10.27
CA ASP A 384 10.63 20.09 11.08
C ASP A 384 9.46 21.00 11.42
N LYS A 385 8.48 21.16 10.51
CA LYS A 385 7.30 22.00 10.77
C LYS A 385 6.30 21.35 11.74
N ASP A 386 6.49 20.06 12.05
CA ASP A 386 5.66 19.32 13.01
C ASP A 386 6.42 18.99 14.32
N ARG A 387 7.46 19.76 14.64
CA ARG A 387 8.26 19.54 15.86
C ARG A 387 7.42 19.75 17.12
N ASN A 388 7.23 18.65 17.84
CA ASN A 388 6.62 18.57 19.18
C ASN A 388 7.45 17.57 20.00
N PHE A 389 7.83 17.92 21.24
CA PHE A 389 8.70 17.06 22.06
C PHE A 389 8.07 15.68 22.36
N LYS A 390 6.79 15.64 22.71
CA LYS A 390 6.06 14.37 22.96
C LYS A 390 6.02 13.52 21.69
N ARG A 391 5.76 14.15 20.54
CA ARG A 391 5.77 13.47 19.24
C ARG A 391 7.15 12.93 18.90
N TRP A 392 8.18 13.75 19.03
CA TRP A 392 9.56 13.37 18.76
C TRP A 392 9.98 12.18 19.61
N LEU A 393 9.67 12.19 20.91
CA LEU A 393 9.96 11.08 21.82
C LEU A 393 9.22 9.80 21.39
N LEU A 394 7.92 9.91 21.06
CA LEU A 394 7.12 8.77 20.59
C LEU A 394 7.69 8.17 19.29
N MET A 395 8.02 9.01 18.29
CA MET A 395 8.57 8.55 17.02
C MET A 395 9.97 7.94 17.19
N LYS A 396 10.82 8.51 18.06
CA LYS A 396 12.13 7.93 18.40
C LYS A 396 11.99 6.58 19.11
N TYR A 397 11.05 6.45 20.04
CA TYR A 397 10.76 5.18 20.69
C TYR A 397 10.26 4.13 19.68
N MET A 398 9.34 4.49 18.78
CA MET A 398 8.90 3.58 17.71
C MET A 398 10.05 3.14 16.81
N PHE A 399 10.91 4.09 16.39
CA PHE A 399 12.10 3.77 15.59
C PHE A 399 13.09 2.86 16.34
N HIS A 400 13.24 3.05 17.65
CA HIS A 400 14.06 2.19 18.49
C HIS A 400 13.50 0.76 18.59
N ASN A 401 12.17 0.59 18.63
CA ASN A 401 11.57 -0.75 18.72
C ASN A 401 11.85 -1.63 17.49
N TYR A 402 12.22 -1.05 16.35
CA TYR A 402 12.65 -1.84 15.18
C TYR A 402 13.91 -2.67 15.46
N TYR A 403 14.85 -2.22 16.31
CA TYR A 403 16.02 -3.04 16.67
C TYR A 403 15.63 -4.38 17.29
N ALA A 404 14.69 -4.36 18.26
CA ALA A 404 14.21 -5.58 18.88
C ALA A 404 13.41 -6.46 17.91
N ARG A 405 12.59 -5.85 17.04
CA ARG A 405 11.78 -6.58 16.04
C ARG A 405 12.64 -7.30 15.01
N TYR A 406 13.60 -6.60 14.41
CA TYR A 406 14.50 -7.19 13.41
C TYR A 406 15.36 -8.29 14.03
N LYS A 407 15.97 -8.04 15.19
CA LYS A 407 16.75 -9.07 15.89
C LYS A 407 15.93 -10.34 16.19
N LYS A 408 14.65 -10.19 16.53
CA LYS A 408 13.78 -11.32 16.89
C LYS A 408 13.26 -12.09 15.68
N TYR A 409 12.82 -11.39 14.63
CA TYR A 409 12.02 -11.99 13.57
C TYR A 409 12.74 -12.12 12.22
N TYR A 410 13.83 -11.40 11.97
CA TYR A 410 14.49 -11.41 10.67
C TYR A 410 15.00 -12.81 10.30
N GLU A 411 15.77 -13.46 11.17
CA GLU A 411 16.30 -14.81 10.93
C GLU A 411 15.20 -15.87 10.77
N VAL A 412 14.05 -15.70 11.42
CA VAL A 412 12.95 -16.66 11.40
C VAL A 412 12.15 -16.54 10.09
N ASN A 413 11.89 -15.31 9.66
CA ASN A 413 10.92 -15.05 8.58
C ASN A 413 11.57 -14.68 7.25
N LYS A 414 12.84 -14.25 7.25
CA LYS A 414 13.55 -13.80 6.04
C LYS A 414 14.94 -14.43 5.88
N GLY A 415 15.72 -14.55 6.95
CA GLY A 415 17.12 -15.01 6.89
C GLY A 415 17.29 -16.44 6.35
N GLN A 416 16.28 -17.31 6.44
CA GLN A 416 16.37 -18.70 6.00
C GLN A 416 16.39 -18.89 4.48
N TYR A 417 15.76 -17.97 3.73
CA TYR A 417 15.60 -18.09 2.28
C TYR A 417 16.80 -17.56 1.48
N PHE A 418 17.71 -16.83 2.14
CA PHE A 418 18.80 -16.09 1.48
C PHE A 418 20.18 -16.37 2.07
N LYS A 419 20.34 -17.45 2.85
CA LYS A 419 21.68 -17.90 3.25
C LYS A 419 22.47 -18.19 1.99
N LYS A 420 23.52 -17.39 1.75
CA LYS A 420 24.58 -17.71 0.80
C LYS A 420 24.96 -19.18 1.02
N ASN A 421 24.90 -19.99 -0.03
CA ASN A 421 25.82 -21.12 -0.11
C ASN A 421 27.22 -20.50 0.05
N LYS A 422 27.80 -20.69 1.24
CA LYS A 422 29.13 -20.17 1.56
C LYS A 422 30.17 -20.81 0.68
#